data_AF-A0A7Y2ANK9-F1
#
_entry.id   AF-A0A7Y2ANK9-F1
#
_cell.length_a   1.000
_cell.length_b   1.000
_cell.length_c   1.000
_cell.angle_alpha   90.00
_cell.angle_beta   90.00
_cell.angle_gamma   90.00
#
_symmetry.space_group_name_H-M   'P 1'
#
loop_
_entity.id
_entity.type
_entity.pdbx_description
1 polymer ?
#
loop_
_entity_poly.entity_id
_entity_poly.type
_entity_poly.pdbx_seq_one_letter_code
_entity_poly.pdbx_strand_id
1 'polypeptide(L)' 'MTVDFLLTLATLAGFSVPNDRLINGVNQTDLLLGKGPSARSTFYYQGNGVRQGKWNFLKAKHSVPSYAKE' A
#
# COMPACT_ATOMS: atom_id res chain seq x y z
N MET A 1 -0.35 1.98 -1.76
CA MET A 1 -0.30 2.17 -3.21
C MET A 1 1.04 1.74 -3.78
N THR A 2 2.17 2.43 -3.52
CA THR A 2 3.47 2.00 -4.10
C THR A 2 3.88 0.58 -3.71
N VAL A 3 3.60 0.16 -2.46
CA VAL A 3 3.87 -1.20 -1.98
C VAL A 3 3.08 -2.30 -2.71
N ASP A 4 2.04 -1.93 -3.45
CA ASP A 4 1.14 -2.86 -4.15
C ASP A 4 1.65 -3.21 -5.56
N PHE A 5 2.60 -2.45 -6.10
CA PHE A 5 3.11 -2.69 -7.45
C PHE A 5 3.87 -4.00 -7.58
N LEU A 6 4.61 -4.43 -6.56
CA LEU A 6 5.29 -5.74 -6.60
C LEU A 6 4.31 -6.87 -6.92
N LEU A 7 3.21 -6.97 -6.14
CA LEU A 7 2.24 -8.05 -6.32
C LEU A 7 1.42 -7.87 -7.60
N THR A 8 1.04 -6.63 -7.91
CA THR A 8 0.20 -6.33 -9.08
C THR A 8 0.94 -6.59 -10.39
N LEU A 9 2.20 -6.16 -10.49
CA LEU A 9 3.02 -6.42 -11.68
C LEU A 9 3.39 -7.89 -11.80
N ALA A 10 3.66 -8.59 -10.68
CA ALA A 10 3.89 -10.03 -10.71
C ALA A 10 2.68 -10.78 -11.31
N THR A 11 1.45 -10.45 -10.87
CA THR A 11 0.23 -11.01 -11.46
C THR A 11 0.12 -10.71 -12.96
N LEU A 12 0.31 -9.45 -13.35
CA LEU A 12 0.17 -9.03 -14.76
C LEU A 12 1.23 -9.68 -15.66
N ALA A 13 2.43 -9.92 -15.15
CA ALA A 13 3.53 -10.54 -15.88
C ALA A 13 3.53 -12.08 -15.80
N GLY A 14 2.59 -12.70 -15.06
CA GLY A 14 2.51 -14.15 -14.90
C GLY A 14 3.59 -14.76 -13.99
N PHE A 15 4.23 -13.95 -13.15
CA PHE A 15 5.25 -14.41 -12.20
C PHE A 15 4.63 -14.90 -10.89
N SER A 16 5.23 -15.95 -10.32
CA SER A 16 4.90 -16.39 -8.96
C SER A 16 5.48 -15.46 -7.92
N VAL A 17 4.70 -15.19 -6.89
CA VAL A 17 5.08 -14.33 -5.76
C VAL A 17 5.86 -15.18 -4.75
N PRO A 18 6.92 -14.66 -4.12
CA PRO A 18 7.63 -15.37 -3.05
C PRO A 18 6.68 -15.75 -1.90
N ASN A 19 6.79 -16.99 -1.43
CA ASN A 19 6.03 -17.53 -0.30
C ASN A 19 6.90 -17.74 0.96
N ASP A 20 8.18 -17.34 0.90
CA ASP A 20 9.17 -17.45 1.97
C ASP A 20 9.18 -16.25 2.92
N ARG A 21 8.42 -15.20 2.61
CA ARG A 21 8.39 -13.94 3.36
C ARG A 21 7.02 -13.29 3.35
N LEU A 22 6.76 -12.49 4.37
CA LEU A 22 5.55 -11.67 4.43
C LEU A 22 5.64 -10.52 3.42
N ILE A 23 4.62 -10.39 2.58
CA ILE A 23 4.49 -9.29 1.62
C ILE A 23 3.29 -8.44 2.01
N ASN A 24 3.53 -7.15 2.23
CA ASN A 24 2.47 -6.20 2.56
C ASN A 24 1.70 -5.71 1.33
N GLY A 25 2.18 -5.93 0.10
CA GLY A 25 1.43 -5.54 -1.11
C GLY A 25 0.18 -6.38 -1.32
N VAL A 26 -0.85 -5.81 -1.93
CA VAL A 26 -2.01 -6.57 -2.44
C VAL A 26 -2.14 -6.41 -3.95
N ASN A 27 -2.82 -7.35 -4.60
CA ASN A 27 -2.98 -7.34 -6.05
C ASN A 27 -4.08 -6.34 -6.42
N GLN A 28 -3.71 -5.28 -7.13
CA GLN A 28 -4.59 -4.20 -7.56
C GLN A 28 -4.96 -4.31 -9.06
N THR A 29 -4.81 -5.49 -9.68
CA THR A 29 -5.07 -5.69 -11.11
C THR A 29 -6.49 -5.26 -11.51
N ASP A 30 -7.50 -5.65 -10.74
CA ASP A 30 -8.89 -5.28 -11.05
C ASP A 30 -9.12 -3.78 -10.96
N LEU A 31 -8.49 -3.10 -9.99
CA LEU A 31 -8.51 -1.64 -9.89
C LEU A 31 -7.86 -0.99 -11.10
N LEU A 32 -6.66 -1.45 -11.49
CA LEU A 32 -5.90 -0.85 -12.60
C LEU A 32 -6.57 -1.09 -13.96
N LEU A 33 -7.26 -2.22 -14.12
CA LEU A 33 -8.01 -2.55 -15.34
C LEU A 33 -9.45 -2.00 -15.34
N GLY A 34 -9.84 -1.25 -14.30
CA GLY A 34 -11.20 -0.70 -14.18
C GLY A 34 -12.31 -1.75 -14.01
N LYS A 35 -11.95 -2.96 -13.59
CA LYS A 35 -12.87 -4.10 -13.42
C LYS A 35 -13.48 -4.17 -12.02
N GLY A 36 -12.91 -3.45 -11.06
CA GLY A 36 -13.39 -3.47 -9.68
C GLY A 36 -12.81 -2.36 -8.82
N PRO A 37 -13.27 -2.26 -7.56
CA PRO A 37 -12.70 -1.34 -6.59
C PRO A 37 -11.29 -1.76 -6.18
N SER A 38 -10.61 -0.89 -5.43
CA SER A 38 -9.32 -1.20 -4.81
C SER A 38 -9.45 -2.44 -3.91
N ALA A 39 -8.50 -3.37 -4.03
CA ALA A 39 -8.35 -4.51 -3.12
C ALA A 39 -7.90 -4.08 -1.70
N ARG A 40 -7.61 -2.79 -1.50
CA ARG A 40 -7.14 -2.20 -0.25
C ARG A 40 -8.07 -1.09 0.22
N SER A 41 -8.45 -1.14 1.48
CA SER A 41 -9.25 -0.13 2.16
C SER A 41 -8.45 0.80 3.09
N THR A 42 -7.24 0.37 3.51
CA THR A 42 -6.43 1.06 4.51
C THR A 42 -4.97 1.21 4.08
N PHE A 43 -4.38 2.38 4.31
CA PHE A 43 -2.96 2.67 4.07
C PHE A 43 -2.27 3.00 5.39
N TYR A 44 -1.14 2.32 5.65
CA TYR A 44 -0.33 2.53 6.85
C TYR A 44 0.96 3.26 6.50
N TYR A 45 1.30 4.28 7.30
CA TYR A 45 2.48 5.11 7.11
C TYR A 45 3.45 4.93 8.28
N GLN A 46 4.24 3.85 8.27
CA GLN A 46 5.38 3.61 9.19
C GLN A 46 5.08 3.91 10.68
N GLY A 47 3.87 3.56 11.16
CA GLY A 47 3.45 3.81 12.54
C GLY A 47 3.09 5.26 12.91
N ASN A 48 3.20 6.19 11.96
CA ASN A 48 2.86 7.61 12.11
C ASN A 48 1.40 7.91 11.78
N GLY A 49 0.82 7.21 10.80
CA GLY A 49 -0.54 7.51 10.37
C GLY A 49 -1.23 6.36 9.65
N VAL A 50 -2.55 6.50 9.54
CA VAL A 50 -3.45 5.56 8.88
C VAL A 50 -4.45 6.34 8.04
N ARG A 51 -4.59 5.98 6.77
CA ARG A 51 -5.64 6.51 5.90
C ARG A 51 -6.66 5.43 5.58
N GLN A 52 -7.93 5.72 5.81
CA GLN A 52 -9.04 4.80 5.53
C GLN A 52 -10.22 5.59 4.97
N GLY A 53 -10.54 5.38 3.69
CA GLY A 53 -11.56 6.15 2.99
C GLY A 53 -11.30 7.66 3.07
N LYS A 54 -12.26 8.41 3.62
CA LYS A 54 -12.17 9.87 3.82
C LYS A 54 -11.38 10.27 5.07
N TRP A 55 -11.07 9.33 5.95
CA TRP A 55 -10.40 9.60 7.22
C TRP A 55 -8.88 9.51 7.09
N ASN A 56 -8.20 10.45 7.71
CA ASN A 56 -6.74 10.47 7.85
C ASN A 56 -6.38 10.64 9.33
N PHE A 57 -5.86 9.59 9.95
CA PHE A 57 -5.34 9.62 11.30
C PHE A 57 -3.84 9.90 11.26
N LEU A 58 -3.42 10.93 11.98
CA LEU A 58 -2.01 11.23 12.24
C LEU A 58 -1.78 11.15 13.75
N LYS A 59 -0.81 10.35 14.18
CA LYS A 59 -0.43 10.25 15.59
C LYS A 59 0.16 11.59 16.04
N ALA A 60 -0.35 12.15 17.14
CA ALA A 60 0.06 13.47 17.63
C ALA A 60 1.58 13.58 17.86
N LYS A 61 2.18 12.56 18.49
CA LYS A 61 3.63 12.40 18.59
C LYS A 61 4.09 11.37 17.56
N HIS A 62 4.77 11.80 16.51
CA HIS A 62 5.23 10.93 15.43
C HIS A 62 6.63 11.34 14.96
N SER A 63 7.32 10.42 14.29
CA SER A 63 8.66 10.69 13.76
C SER A 63 8.56 11.31 12.38
N VAL A 64 9.10 12.51 12.22
CA VAL A 64 9.20 13.18 10.90
C VAL A 64 10.59 12.88 10.32
N PRO A 65 10.68 12.25 9.13
CA PRO A 65 11.95 12.06 8.44
C PRO A 65 12.68 13.38 8.21
N SER A 66 14.02 13.38 8.22
CA SER A 66 14.83 14.61 8.07
C SER A 66 14.49 15.40 6.79
N TYR A 67 14.21 14.70 5.69
CA TYR A 67 13.85 15.32 4.41
C TYR A 67 12.47 16.03 4.41
N ALA A 68 11.67 15.88 5.46
CA ALA A 68 10.31 16.41 5.57
C ALA A 68 10.11 17.37 6.76
N LYS A 69 11.21 17.88 7.35
CA LYS A 69 11.18 18.80 8.50
C LYS A 69 11.20 20.29 8.12
N GLU A 70 11.37 20.60 6.84
CA GLU A 70 11.40 21.96 6.28
C GLU A 70 10.17 22.22 5.41
#